data_AF-A0A7C5CNW8-F1
#
_entry.id   AF-A0A7C5CNW8-F1
#
_cell.length_a   1.000
_cell.length_b   1.000
_cell.length_c   1.000
_cell.angle_alpha   90.00
_cell.angle_beta   90.00
_cell.angle_gamma   90.00
#
_symmetry.space_group_name_H-M   'P 1'
#
loop_
_entity.id
_entity.type
_entity.pdbx_description
1 polymer ?
#
loop_
_entity_poly.entity_id
_entity_poly.type
_entity_poly.pdbx_seq_one_letter_code
_entity_poly.pdbx_strand_id
1 'polypeptide(L)' 'VTKAETKQIKAGDVVNHVAKQVGGKGGGRPDMAMAGGNDAAALDGALASVPAWLTEKLS' A
#
# COMPACT_ATOMS: atom_id res chain seq x y z
N VAL A 1 -13.74 -2.66 -1.03
CA VAL A 1 -13.56 -1.35 -0.36
C VAL A 1 -14.68 -0.43 -0.82
N THR A 2 -15.27 0.38 0.07
CA THR A 2 -16.38 1.28 -0.24
C THR A 2 -15.93 2.44 -1.15
N LYS A 3 -16.80 2.87 -2.08
CA LYS A 3 -16.47 3.85 -3.15
C LYS A 3 -16.02 5.24 -2.65
N ALA A 4 -16.33 5.59 -1.40
CA ALA A 4 -15.95 6.88 -0.81
C ALA A 4 -14.43 6.93 -0.51
N GLU A 5 -13.90 5.86 0.06
CA GLU A 5 -12.48 5.76 0.44
C GLU A 5 -11.56 5.73 -0.79
N THR A 6 -12.03 5.14 -1.89
CA THR A 6 -11.27 5.07 -3.16
C THR A 6 -11.00 6.44 -3.77
N LYS A 7 -11.79 7.47 -3.42
CA LYS A 7 -11.56 8.86 -3.86
C LYS A 7 -10.49 9.56 -3.04
N GLN A 8 -10.27 9.14 -1.79
CA GLN A 8 -9.27 9.70 -0.91
C GLN A 8 -7.92 9.00 -1.10
N ILE A 9 -7.93 7.67 -1.18
CA ILE A 9 -6.73 6.84 -1.33
C ILE A 9 -6.98 5.71 -2.32
N LYS A 10 -6.07 5.56 -3.29
CA LYS A 10 -6.08 4.43 -4.23
C LYS A 10 -5.38 3.23 -3.61
N ALA A 11 -5.98 2.05 -3.75
CA ALA A 11 -5.38 0.78 -3.32
C ALA A 11 -3.97 0.58 -3.91
N GLY A 12 -3.77 1.02 -5.17
CA GLY A 12 -2.48 0.99 -5.85
C GLY A 12 -1.37 1.77 -5.14
N ASP A 13 -1.70 2.86 -4.46
CA ASP A 13 -0.72 3.69 -3.77
C ASP A 13 -0.28 3.03 -2.46
N VAL A 14 -1.24 2.45 -1.72
CA VAL A 14 -0.99 1.68 -0.50
C VAL A 14 -0.07 0.50 -0.78
N VAL A 15 -0.40 -0.33 -1.78
CA VAL A 15 0.41 -1.52 -2.07
C VAL A 15 1.79 -1.15 -2.62
N ASN A 16 1.93 -0.02 -3.33
CA ASN A 16 3.23 0.45 -3.79
C ASN A 16 4.12 0.98 -2.66
N HIS A 17 3.52 1.63 -1.64
CA HIS A 17 4.24 2.03 -0.43
C HIS A 17 4.88 0.82 0.27
N VAL A 18 4.13 -0.28 0.41
CA VAL A 18 4.64 -1.53 0.98
C VAL A 18 5.65 -2.19 0.03
N ALA A 19 5.33 -2.30 -1.27
CA ALA A 19 6.16 -3.00 -2.26
C ALA A 19 7.59 -2.45 -2.35
N LYS A 20 7.75 -1.12 -2.31
CA LYS A 20 9.07 -0.49 -2.38
C LYS A 20 9.97 -0.87 -1.20
N GLN A 21 9.40 -1.09 -0.02
CA GLN A 21 10.14 -1.46 1.19
C GLN A 21 10.62 -2.91 1.14
N VAL A 22 9.88 -3.78 0.44
CA VAL A 22 10.23 -5.20 0.23
C VAL A 22 10.96 -5.44 -1.11
N GLY A 23 11.50 -4.38 -1.73
CA GLY A 23 12.28 -4.48 -2.97
C GLY A 23 11.48 -4.88 -4.21
N GLY A 24 10.19 -4.53 -4.25
CA GLY A 24 9.27 -4.90 -5.31
C GLY A 24 8.38 -3.78 -5.81
N LYS A 25 7.30 -4.15 -6.51
CA LYS A 25 6.36 -3.23 -7.13
C LYS A 25 4.93 -3.76 -7.07
N GLY A 26 3.96 -2.86 -7.00
CA GLY A 26 2.55 -3.18 -7.01
C GLY A 26 1.74 -2.40 -8.03
N GLY A 27 0.54 -2.91 -8.32
CA GLY A 27 -0.39 -2.30 -9.25
C GLY A 27 -1.77 -2.95 -9.19
N GLY A 28 -2.75 -2.29 -9.79
CA GLY A 28 -4.11 -2.79 -9.87
C GLY A 28 -5.11 -1.66 -10.05
N ARG A 29 -6.38 -1.98 -9.84
CA ARG A 29 -7.47 -1.01 -9.91
C ARG A 29 -7.45 -0.10 -8.67
N PRO A 30 -8.03 1.11 -8.75
CA PRO A 30 -8.09 2.03 -7.62
C PRO A 30 -8.72 1.43 -6.35
N ASP A 31 -9.67 0.50 -6.50
CA ASP A 31 -10.38 -0.19 -5.43
C ASP A 31 -9.73 -1.51 -4.98
N MET A 32 -8.79 -2.03 -5.77
CA MET A 32 -8.10 -3.30 -5.52
C MET A 32 -6.76 -3.34 -6.23
N ALA A 33 -5.67 -3.50 -5.47
CA ALA A 33 -4.34 -3.66 -6.02
C ALA A 33 -3.56 -4.79 -5.32
N MET A 34 -2.55 -5.30 -6.00
CA MET A 34 -1.65 -6.33 -5.50
C MET A 34 -0.20 -5.91 -5.70
N ALA A 35 0.68 -6.37 -4.83
CA ALA A 35 2.11 -6.15 -4.90
C ALA A 35 2.88 -7.43 -4.59
N GLY A 36 4.10 -7.51 -5.12
CA GLY A 36 5.08 -8.51 -4.73
C GLY A 36 6.43 -7.84 -4.43
N GLY A 37 7.33 -8.58 -3.79
CA GLY A 37 8.69 -8.17 -3.47
C GLY A 37 9.57 -9.36 -3.16
N ASN A 38 10.88 -9.12 -3.14
CA ASN A 38 11.90 -10.16 -2.99
C ASN A 38 12.42 -10.26 -1.55
N ASP A 39 12.20 -9.23 -0.73
CA ASP A 39 12.63 -9.21 0.66
C ASP A 39 11.46 -9.53 1.61
N ALA A 40 11.31 -10.82 1.92
CA ALA A 40 10.29 -11.29 2.86
C ALA A 40 10.57 -10.84 4.31
N ALA A 41 11.83 -10.56 4.67
CA ALA A 41 12.17 -10.15 6.04
C ALA A 41 11.73 -8.70 6.32
N ALA A 42 11.70 -7.85 5.29
CA ALA A 42 11.18 -6.48 5.40
C ALA A 42 9.65 -6.39 5.46
N LEU A 43 8.91 -7.49 5.22
CA LEU A 43 7.45 -7.47 5.08
C LEU A 43 6.74 -6.98 6.34
N ASP A 44 7.13 -7.47 7.51
CA ASP A 44 6.49 -7.09 8.77
C ASP A 44 6.65 -5.60 9.07
N GLY A 45 7.84 -5.04 8.85
CA GLY A 45 8.11 -3.61 8.98
C GLY A 45 7.33 -2.78 7.96
N ALA A 46 7.27 -3.26 6.72
CA ALA A 46 6.52 -2.60 5.66
C ALA A 46 5.02 -2.52 5.97
N LEU A 47 4.42 -3.61 6.49
CA LEU A 47 3.02 -3.64 6.92
C LEU A 47 2.78 -2.74 8.13
N ALA A 48 3.70 -2.71 9.10
CA ALA A 48 3.62 -1.83 10.27
C ALA A 48 3.67 -0.32 9.91
N SER A 49 4.26 0.03 8.77
CA SER A 49 4.33 1.43 8.29
C SER A 49 3.00 1.96 7.71
N VAL A 50 2.06 1.08 7.35
CA VAL A 50 0.85 1.44 6.62
C VAL A 50 -0.09 2.37 7.40
N PRO A 51 -0.38 2.17 8.70
CA PRO A 51 -1.29 3.04 9.44
C PRO A 51 -0.80 4.50 9.50
N ALA A 52 0.48 4.71 9.80
CA ALA A 52 1.06 6.05 9.86
C ALA A 52 1.02 6.75 8.49
N TRP A 53 1.33 6.00 7.43
CA TRP A 53 1.24 6.51 6.06
C TRP A 53 -0.20 6.87 5.66
N LEU A 54 -1.19 6.06 6.05
CA LEU A 54 -2.60 6.35 5.79
C LEU A 54 -3.06 7.62 6.52
N THR A 55 -2.66 7.81 7.78
CA THR A 55 -3.00 9.02 8.52
C THR A 55 -2.46 10.28 7.85
N GLU A 56 -1.22 10.25 7.34
CA GLU A 56 -0.64 11.38 6.60
C GLU A 56 -1.43 11.70 5.32
N LYS A 57 -1.97 10.68 4.63
CA LYS A 57 -2.71 10.86 3.37
C LYS A 57 -4.19 11.24 3.54
N LEU A 58 -4.76 11.00 4.71
CA LEU A 58 -6.15 11.34 5.05
C LEU A 58 -6.27 12.62 5.90
N SER A 59 -5.14 13.23 6.27
CA SER A 59 -5.10 14.53 6.95
C SER A 59 -5.29 15.67 5.96
#